data_AF-A0A9W7B066-F1
#
_entry.id   AF-A0A9W7B066-F1
#
_cell.length_a   1.000
_cell.length_b   1.000
_cell.length_c   1.000
_cell.angle_alpha   90.00
_cell.angle_beta   90.00
_cell.angle_gamma   90.00
#
_symmetry.space_group_name_H-M   'P 1'
#
loop_
_entity.id
_entity.type
_entity.pdbx_description
1 polymer ?
#
loop_
_entity_poly.entity_id
_entity_poly.type
_entity_poly.pdbx_seq_one_letter_code
_entity_poly.pdbx_strand_id
1 'polypeptide(L)'
;MCDLEVKVWTPSNPPPPEVLSELDVLGEESGVSQKLKSPITSSSLFLSPRALSESQTLYTLHSPTSLLGYAKTGLKNLYLYDPSSPKSSLKPYPSTLSLLDIYTPHQRLGYGKLLMDAIYSSNPTKRIAYDRPSSMLPGFLSKNYGMENGGKQNNGYMVFRDFFQE
;
A
#
# COMPACT_ATOMS: atom_id res chain seq x y z
N MET A 1 21.89 -16.59 4.52
CA MET A 1 20.87 -15.63 4.02
C MET A 1 19.54 -16.20 4.42
N CYS A 2 18.70 -15.47 5.15
CA CYS A 2 17.34 -15.96 5.41
C CYS A 2 16.58 -15.98 4.08
N ASP A 3 15.94 -17.10 3.75
CA ASP A 3 15.11 -17.24 2.57
C ASP A 3 13.82 -16.41 2.79
N LEU A 4 13.88 -15.14 2.42
CA LEU A 4 12.76 -14.23 2.48
C LEU A 4 12.04 -14.21 1.14
N GLU A 5 10.72 -14.37 1.16
CA GLU A 5 9.90 -14.44 -0.03
C GLU A 5 8.71 -13.49 0.06
N VAL A 6 8.46 -12.72 -1.01
CA VAL A 6 7.22 -11.95 -1.15
C VAL A 6 6.22 -12.74 -1.99
N LYS A 7 5.06 -13.03 -1.42
CA LYS A 7 3.93 -13.69 -2.09
C LYS A 7 2.81 -12.69 -2.36
N VAL A 8 2.09 -12.89 -3.46
CA VAL A 8 1.06 -11.96 -3.94
C VAL A 8 -0.27 -12.68 -4.02
N TRP A 9 -1.30 -12.05 -3.47
CA TRP A 9 -2.65 -12.60 -3.36
C TRP A 9 -3.68 -11.61 -3.85
N THR A 10 -4.80 -12.13 -4.35
CA THR A 10 -5.98 -11.34 -4.72
C THR A 10 -7.20 -11.91 -4.01
N PRO A 11 -8.31 -11.17 -3.89
CA PRO A 11 -9.55 -11.72 -3.34
C PRO A 11 -10.04 -12.97 -4.10
N SER A 12 -9.72 -13.09 -5.39
CA SER A 12 -10.04 -14.26 -6.23
C SER A 12 -9.06 -15.43 -6.08
N ASN A 13 -7.86 -15.19 -5.55
CA ASN A 13 -6.85 -16.19 -5.22
C ASN A 13 -6.26 -15.87 -3.83
N PRO A 14 -7.02 -16.13 -2.76
CA PRO A 14 -6.66 -15.67 -1.43
C PRO A 14 -5.52 -16.50 -0.83
N PRO A 15 -4.80 -15.96 0.17
CA PRO A 15 -3.84 -16.72 0.96
C PRO A 15 -4.50 -17.92 1.65
N PRO A 16 -3.72 -18.95 2.03
CA PRO A 16 -4.25 -20.04 2.83
C PRO A 16 -4.64 -19.57 4.25
N PRO A 17 -5.50 -20.32 4.97
CA PRO A 17 -6.08 -19.89 6.25
C PRO A 17 -5.08 -19.49 7.33
N GLU A 18 -3.93 -20.15 7.39
CA GLU A 18 -2.85 -19.85 8.32
C GLU A 18 -2.29 -18.44 8.10
N VAL A 19 -2.05 -18.05 6.84
CA VAL A 19 -1.57 -16.71 6.47
C VAL A 19 -2.65 -15.66 6.74
N LEU A 20 -3.93 -15.99 6.53
CA LEU A 20 -5.04 -15.10 6.85
C LEU A 20 -5.15 -14.83 8.35
N SER A 21 -4.88 -15.84 9.18
CA SER A 21 -4.90 -15.70 10.64
C SER A 21 -3.74 -14.81 11.13
N GLU A 22 -2.54 -14.99 10.56
CA GLU A 22 -1.40 -14.09 10.84
C GLU A 22 -1.62 -12.67 10.32
N LEU A 23 -2.30 -12.52 9.17
CA LEU A 23 -2.68 -11.23 8.62
C LEU A 23 -3.61 -10.46 9.56
N ASP A 24 -4.57 -11.14 10.21
CA ASP A 24 -5.47 -10.51 11.18
C ASP A 24 -4.69 -9.94 12.37
N VAL A 25 -3.70 -10.68 12.89
CA VAL A 25 -2.81 -10.19 13.95
C VAL A 25 -2.04 -8.95 13.50
N LEU A 26 -1.37 -9.02 12.34
CA LEU A 26 -0.59 -7.89 11.82
C LEU A 26 -1.49 -6.69 11.46
N GLY A 27 -2.73 -6.93 11.03
CA GLY A 27 -3.71 -5.90 10.73
C GLY A 27 -4.12 -5.10 11.96
N GLU A 28 -4.33 -5.78 13.09
CA GLU A 28 -4.58 -5.15 14.39
C GLU A 28 -3.36 -4.34 14.86
N GLU A 29 -2.16 -4.92 14.80
CA GLU A 29 -0.92 -4.22 15.16
C GLU A 29 -0.68 -2.97 14.29
N SER A 30 -0.95 -3.07 13.00
CA SER A 30 -0.93 -1.93 12.07
C SER A 30 -1.91 -0.85 12.52
N GLY A 31 -3.15 -1.21 12.82
CA GLY A 31 -4.19 -0.30 13.32
C GLY A 31 -3.76 0.45 14.58
N VAL A 32 -3.21 -0.27 15.57
CA VAL A 32 -2.68 0.32 16.81
C VAL A 32 -1.52 1.29 16.51
N SER A 33 -0.56 0.88 15.68
CA SER A 33 0.61 1.72 15.35
C SER A 33 0.24 3.02 14.64
N GLN A 34 -0.84 2.99 13.84
CA GLN A 34 -1.39 4.13 13.12
C GLN A 34 -2.43 4.91 13.94
N LYS A 35 -2.71 4.50 15.19
CA LYS A 35 -3.72 5.09 16.09
C LYS A 35 -5.13 5.11 15.47
N LEU A 36 -5.49 4.06 14.74
CA LEU A 36 -6.80 3.88 14.16
C LEU A 36 -7.78 3.32 15.21
N LYS A 37 -9.08 3.57 15.01
CA LYS A 37 -10.14 3.03 15.88
C LYS A 37 -10.39 1.53 15.66
N SER A 38 -10.07 1.05 14.47
CA SER A 38 -10.23 -0.35 14.03
C SER A 38 -9.19 -0.64 12.96
N PRO A 39 -8.78 -1.90 12.77
CA PRO A 39 -7.88 -2.28 11.69
C PRO A 39 -8.53 -1.97 10.34
N ILE A 40 -7.71 -1.50 9.40
CA ILE A 40 -8.13 -1.29 8.01
C ILE A 40 -7.74 -2.46 7.10
N THR A 41 -7.03 -3.44 7.65
CA THR A 41 -6.62 -4.69 6.98
C THR A 41 -6.95 -5.87 7.89
N SER A 42 -7.67 -6.83 7.34
CA SER A 42 -8.01 -8.12 7.96
C SER A 42 -8.37 -9.10 6.84
N SER A 43 -8.39 -10.39 7.14
CA SER A 43 -8.90 -11.46 6.29
C SER A 43 -10.32 -11.16 5.81
N SER A 44 -11.21 -10.77 6.73
CA SER A 44 -12.61 -10.42 6.45
C SER A 44 -12.75 -9.22 5.51
N LEU A 45 -11.92 -8.18 5.69
CA LEU A 45 -11.92 -7.01 4.80
C LEU A 45 -11.35 -7.36 3.42
N PHE A 46 -10.29 -8.17 3.37
CA PHE A 46 -9.64 -8.57 2.12
C PHE A 46 -10.49 -9.51 1.27
N LEU A 47 -11.32 -10.35 1.89
CA LEU A 47 -12.26 -11.25 1.20
C LEU A 47 -13.62 -10.59 0.88
N SER A 48 -13.78 -9.31 1.21
CA SER A 48 -15.06 -8.61 1.01
C SER A 48 -15.36 -8.34 -0.48
N PRO A 49 -16.65 -8.18 -0.87
CA PRO A 49 -17.01 -7.76 -2.22
C PRO A 49 -16.36 -6.43 -2.63
N ARG A 50 -16.13 -5.54 -1.65
CA ARG A 50 -15.44 -4.28 -1.87
C ARG A 50 -14.00 -4.51 -2.33
N ALA A 51 -13.26 -5.37 -1.64
CA ALA A 51 -11.88 -5.68 -2.01
C ALA A 51 -11.79 -6.26 -3.42
N LEU A 52 -12.74 -7.12 -3.81
CA LEU A 52 -12.85 -7.63 -5.18
C LEU A 52 -13.11 -6.50 -6.19
N SER A 53 -14.10 -5.63 -5.93
CA SER A 53 -14.46 -4.54 -6.83
C SER A 53 -13.34 -3.50 -7.01
N GLU A 54 -12.55 -3.28 -5.95
CA GLU A 54 -11.40 -2.38 -5.96
C GLU A 54 -10.12 -3.09 -6.44
N SER A 55 -10.21 -4.32 -6.96
CA SER A 55 -9.06 -5.12 -7.41
C SER A 55 -7.90 -5.10 -6.39
N GLN A 56 -8.23 -5.28 -5.11
CA GLN A 56 -7.23 -5.22 -4.05
C GLN A 56 -6.20 -6.34 -4.24
N THR A 57 -4.95 -6.03 -3.91
CA THR A 57 -3.85 -6.99 -3.95
C THR A 57 -3.13 -6.95 -2.62
N LEU A 58 -2.87 -8.12 -2.06
CA LEU A 58 -2.12 -8.27 -0.82
C LEU A 58 -0.75 -8.85 -1.13
N TYR A 59 0.29 -8.15 -0.71
CA TYR A 59 1.68 -8.58 -0.76
C TYR A 59 2.06 -9.00 0.65
N THR A 60 2.52 -10.23 0.85
CA THR A 60 2.95 -10.73 2.15
C THR A 60 4.41 -11.15 2.10
N LEU A 61 5.20 -10.72 3.08
CA LEU A 61 6.60 -11.08 3.20
C LEU A 61 6.74 -12.22 4.20
N HIS A 62 7.35 -13.32 3.79
CA HIS A 62 7.48 -14.54 4.58
C HIS A 62 8.94 -14.83 4.91
N SER A 63 9.16 -15.33 6.11
CA SER A 63 10.27 -16.22 6.43
C SER A 63 9.83 -17.68 6.21
N PRO A 64 10.73 -18.67 6.32
CA PRO A 64 10.33 -20.08 6.28
C PRO A 64 9.31 -20.48 7.35
N THR A 65 9.15 -19.67 8.42
CA THR A 65 8.35 -20.04 9.59
C THR A 65 7.24 -19.05 9.94
N SER A 66 7.16 -17.88 9.29
CA SER A 66 6.21 -16.83 9.70
C SER A 66 6.01 -15.72 8.68
N LEU A 67 4.88 -15.03 8.79
CA LEU A 67 4.59 -13.77 8.14
C LEU A 67 5.33 -12.61 8.84
N LEU A 68 6.16 -11.88 8.10
CA LEU A 68 7.00 -10.78 8.60
C LEU A 68 6.43 -9.38 8.33
N GLY A 69 5.40 -9.29 7.50
CA GLY A 69 4.80 -8.02 7.12
C GLY A 69 3.91 -8.14 5.89
N TYR A 70 3.17 -7.08 5.59
CA TYR A 70 2.33 -7.01 4.41
C TYR A 70 2.30 -5.60 3.83
N ALA A 71 1.89 -5.53 2.56
CA ALA A 71 1.43 -4.30 1.91
C ALA A 71 0.14 -4.61 1.16
N LYS A 72 -0.79 -3.65 1.14
CA LYS A 72 -2.08 -3.79 0.48
C LYS A 72 -2.27 -2.65 -0.50
N THR A 73 -2.60 -3.00 -1.73
CA THR A 73 -2.96 -2.03 -2.78
C THR A 73 -4.38 -2.24 -3.25
N GLY A 74 -4.94 -1.26 -3.96
CA GLY A 74 -6.21 -1.38 -4.68
C GLY A 74 -6.44 -0.21 -5.62
N LEU A 75 -7.34 -0.38 -6.57
CA LEU A 75 -7.77 0.65 -7.50
C LEU A 75 -8.78 1.57 -6.84
N LYS A 76 -8.57 2.87 -6.99
CA LYS A 76 -9.43 3.92 -6.46
C LYS A 76 -9.80 4.92 -7.55
N ASN A 77 -11.05 5.35 -7.53
CA ASN A 77 -11.49 6.47 -8.34
C ASN A 77 -11.23 7.74 -7.53
N LEU A 78 -10.14 8.44 -7.86
CA LEU A 78 -9.69 9.61 -7.12
C LEU A 78 -10.04 10.90 -7.85
N TYR A 79 -10.16 11.97 -7.08
CA TYR A 79 -10.14 13.34 -7.57
C TYR A 79 -8.92 14.02 -6.97
N LEU A 80 -7.99 14.47 -7.82
CA LEU A 80 -6.68 14.99 -7.40
C LEU A 80 -6.45 16.38 -7.98
N TYR A 81 -5.76 17.22 -7.20
CA TYR A 81 -5.26 18.49 -7.69
C TYR A 81 -3.93 18.27 -8.40
N ASP A 82 -3.93 18.53 -9.70
CA ASP A 82 -2.77 18.40 -10.57
C ASP A 82 -2.05 19.75 -10.67
N PRO A 83 -0.82 19.87 -10.13
CA PRO A 83 -0.07 21.12 -10.13
C PRO A 83 0.41 21.53 -11.53
N SER A 84 0.41 20.63 -12.52
CA SER A 84 0.69 20.98 -13.92
C SER A 84 -0.52 21.62 -14.62
N SER A 85 -1.72 21.53 -14.02
CA SER A 85 -2.93 22.14 -14.56
C SER A 85 -2.87 23.68 -14.41
N PRO A 86 -3.13 24.46 -15.48
CA PRO A 86 -3.09 25.93 -15.47
C PRO A 86 -3.95 26.63 -14.41
N LYS A 87 -4.90 25.90 -13.79
CA LYS A 87 -5.81 26.43 -12.76
C LYS A 87 -5.70 25.70 -11.43
N SER A 88 -4.73 24.80 -11.23
CA SER A 88 -4.71 23.87 -10.08
C SER A 88 -6.10 23.27 -9.83
N SER A 89 -6.72 22.77 -10.89
CA SER A 89 -8.10 22.27 -10.89
C SER A 89 -8.15 20.83 -10.40
N LEU A 90 -9.19 20.49 -9.64
CA LEU A 90 -9.50 19.11 -9.28
C LEU A 90 -9.86 18.31 -10.55
N LYS A 91 -9.16 17.20 -10.82
CA LYS A 91 -9.40 16.32 -11.97
C LYS A 91 -9.71 14.88 -11.53
N PRO A 92 -10.56 14.14 -12.26
CA PRO A 92 -10.79 12.73 -12.00
C PRO A 92 -9.62 11.87 -12.49
N TYR A 93 -9.19 10.92 -11.65
CA TYR A 93 -8.21 9.88 -11.95
C TYR A 93 -8.84 8.52 -11.62
N PRO A 94 -9.63 7.95 -12.56
CA PRO A 94 -10.26 6.65 -12.36
C PRO A 94 -9.22 5.53 -12.32
N SER A 95 -9.54 4.44 -11.63
CA SER A 95 -8.69 3.24 -11.57
C SER A 95 -7.23 3.52 -11.16
N THR A 96 -7.04 4.46 -10.24
CA THR A 96 -5.71 4.81 -9.71
C THR A 96 -5.23 3.72 -8.75
N LEU A 97 -4.09 3.09 -9.06
CA LEU A 97 -3.44 2.19 -8.11
C LEU A 97 -3.04 2.96 -6.85
N SER A 98 -3.52 2.49 -5.71
CA SER A 98 -3.31 3.14 -4.42
C SER A 98 -2.68 2.17 -3.42
N LEU A 99 -1.66 2.62 -2.69
CA LEU A 99 -1.19 1.95 -1.50
C LEU A 99 -2.16 2.27 -0.35
N LEU A 100 -2.85 1.25 0.14
CA LEU A 100 -3.91 1.37 1.13
C LEU A 100 -3.42 1.12 2.55
N ASP A 101 -2.42 0.24 2.69
CA ASP A 101 -1.81 -0.07 3.99
C ASP A 101 -0.45 -0.74 3.76
N ILE A 102 0.51 -0.53 4.66
CA ILE A 102 1.79 -1.23 4.67
C ILE A 102 2.31 -1.32 6.11
N TYR A 103 2.65 -2.53 6.54
CA TYR A 103 3.06 -2.77 7.90
C TYR A 103 4.07 -3.91 8.03
N THR A 104 5.01 -3.73 8.96
CA THR A 104 5.88 -4.78 9.47
C THR A 104 6.26 -4.42 10.91
N PRO A 105 6.21 -5.39 11.86
CA PRO A 105 6.68 -5.16 13.21
C PRO A 105 8.21 -5.02 13.27
N HIS A 106 8.92 -5.54 12.27
CA HIS A 106 10.38 -5.53 12.22
C HIS A 106 10.93 -4.38 11.36
N GLN A 107 10.78 -3.16 11.87
CA GLN A 107 11.22 -1.96 11.15
C GLN A 107 12.75 -1.89 10.97
N ARG A 108 13.17 -1.17 9.92
CA ARG A 108 14.59 -0.90 9.59
C ARG A 108 15.44 -2.13 9.20
N LEU A 109 14.81 -3.29 8.96
CA LEU A 109 15.48 -4.48 8.39
C LEU A 109 15.34 -4.62 6.86
N GLY A 110 14.76 -3.62 6.19
CA GLY A 110 14.54 -3.64 4.73
C GLY A 110 13.25 -4.32 4.26
N TYR A 111 12.43 -4.87 5.18
CA TYR A 111 11.20 -5.60 4.84
C TYR A 111 10.16 -4.75 4.11
N GLY A 112 9.96 -3.50 4.55
CA GLY A 112 9.10 -2.55 3.83
C GLY A 112 9.59 -2.26 2.41
N LYS A 113 10.91 -2.31 2.18
CA LYS A 113 11.50 -2.15 0.84
C LYS A 113 11.21 -3.36 -0.04
N LEU A 114 11.35 -4.58 0.46
CA LEU A 114 11.01 -5.80 -0.29
C LEU A 114 9.54 -5.80 -0.75
N LEU A 115 8.62 -5.42 0.14
CA LEU A 115 7.19 -5.31 -0.18
C LEU A 115 6.91 -4.23 -1.23
N MET A 116 7.52 -3.05 -1.07
CA MET A 116 7.34 -1.95 -2.02
C MET A 116 8.00 -2.22 -3.37
N ASP A 117 9.16 -2.87 -3.40
CA ASP A 117 9.82 -3.31 -4.62
C ASP A 117 8.89 -4.24 -5.42
N ALA A 118 8.23 -5.20 -4.76
CA ALA A 118 7.27 -6.08 -5.41
C ALA A 118 6.07 -5.30 -6.02
N ILE A 119 5.57 -4.28 -5.33
CA ILE A 119 4.50 -3.40 -5.85
C ILE A 119 4.99 -2.59 -7.07
N TYR A 120 6.20 -2.04 -7.03
CA TYR A 120 6.74 -1.28 -8.17
C TYR A 120 7.05 -2.17 -9.37
N SER A 121 7.54 -3.39 -9.14
CA SER A 121 7.81 -4.36 -10.20
C SER A 121 6.54 -4.79 -10.93
N SER A 122 5.39 -4.83 -10.24
CA SER A 122 4.09 -5.14 -10.85
C SER A 122 3.37 -3.92 -11.46
N ASN A 123 3.85 -2.69 -11.19
CA ASN A 123 3.26 -1.45 -11.71
C ASN A 123 4.19 -0.74 -12.72
N PRO A 124 4.02 -0.97 -14.04
CA PRO A 124 4.90 -0.40 -15.06
C PRO A 124 4.89 1.13 -15.11
N THR A 125 3.76 1.76 -14.74
CA THR A 125 3.62 3.22 -14.76
C THR A 125 4.29 3.90 -13.57
N LYS A 126 4.59 3.14 -12.49
CA LYS A 126 5.01 3.66 -11.18
C LYS A 126 4.09 4.72 -10.58
N ARG A 127 2.90 4.94 -11.14
CA ARG A 127 1.88 5.85 -10.60
C ARG A 127 1.16 5.17 -9.45
N ILE A 128 1.53 5.56 -8.24
CA ILE A 128 0.90 5.09 -7.00
C ILE A 128 0.42 6.31 -6.21
N ALA A 129 -0.84 6.30 -5.82
CA ALA A 129 -1.36 7.22 -4.82
C ALA A 129 -1.26 6.58 -3.44
N TYR A 130 -0.96 7.36 -2.41
CA TYR A 130 -0.77 6.85 -1.06
C TYR A 130 -1.94 7.30 -0.18
N ASP A 131 -2.77 6.36 0.29
CA ASP A 131 -3.91 6.67 1.14
C ASP A 131 -3.43 7.00 2.56
N ARG A 132 -3.60 8.27 2.98
CA ARG A 132 -3.31 8.76 4.34
C ARG A 132 -1.98 8.22 4.91
N PRO A 133 -0.85 8.44 4.22
CA PRO A 133 0.42 7.82 4.60
C PRO A 133 0.84 8.23 6.02
N SER A 134 1.46 7.28 6.74
CA SER A 134 2.07 7.56 8.04
C SER A 134 3.20 8.59 7.90
N SER A 135 3.57 9.24 9.01
CA SER A 135 4.66 10.22 9.02
C SER A 135 6.02 9.63 8.59
N MET A 136 6.18 8.31 8.67
CA MET A 136 7.42 7.62 8.28
C MET A 136 7.50 7.35 6.77
N LEU A 137 6.35 7.17 6.10
CA LEU A 137 6.34 6.72 4.71
C LEU A 137 7.03 7.69 3.74
N PRO A 138 6.83 9.03 3.82
CA PRO A 138 7.52 9.95 2.92
C PRO A 138 9.05 9.87 3.01
N GLY A 139 9.60 9.76 4.23
CA GLY A 139 11.04 9.60 4.43
C GLY A 139 11.56 8.26 3.92
N PHE A 140 10.76 7.20 4.08
CA PHE A 140 11.06 5.89 3.48
C PHE A 140 11.08 5.95 1.94
N LEU A 141 10.11 6.62 1.32
CA LEU A 141 10.00 6.74 -0.14
C LEU A 141 11.14 7.59 -0.72
N SER A 142 11.46 8.72 -0.10
CA SER A 142 12.61 9.55 -0.47
C SER A 142 13.92 8.76 -0.41
N LYS A 143 14.18 8.06 0.71
CA LYS A 143 15.42 7.29 0.90
C LYS A 143 15.59 6.14 -0.11
N ASN A 144 14.53 5.40 -0.43
CA ASN A 144 14.65 4.16 -1.21
C ASN A 144 14.33 4.33 -2.69
N TYR A 145 13.56 5.37 -3.06
CA TYR A 145 13.05 5.55 -4.42
C TYR A 145 13.28 6.97 -4.97
N GLY A 146 13.94 7.86 -4.21
CA GLY A 146 14.19 9.25 -4.65
C GLY A 146 12.91 10.08 -4.80
N MET A 147 11.79 9.61 -4.23
CA MET A 147 10.50 10.29 -4.32
C MET A 147 10.48 11.49 -3.37
N GLU A 148 10.67 12.67 -3.93
CA GLU A 148 10.68 13.94 -3.22
C GLU A 148 9.46 14.80 -3.61
N ASN A 149 9.12 15.77 -2.76
CA ASN A 149 8.04 16.73 -3.00
C ASN A 149 6.64 16.10 -3.13
N GLY A 150 6.34 15.07 -2.33
CA GLY A 150 5.00 14.50 -2.23
C GLY A 150 3.98 15.51 -1.69
N GLY A 151 2.89 15.75 -2.43
CA GLY A 151 1.85 16.69 -2.08
C GLY A 151 0.64 15.99 -1.44
N LYS A 152 0.33 16.33 -0.18
CA LYS A 152 -0.90 15.88 0.47
C LYS A 152 -2.11 16.61 -0.13
N GLN A 153 -3.11 15.82 -0.50
CA GLN A 153 -4.37 16.25 -1.10
C GLN A 153 -5.46 16.39 -0.04
N ASN A 154 -6.52 17.14 -0.34
CA ASN A 154 -7.64 17.37 0.59
C ASN A 154 -8.41 16.08 0.94
N ASN A 155 -8.41 15.08 0.05
CA ASN A 155 -9.03 13.78 0.30
C ASN A 155 -8.19 12.86 1.21
N GLY A 156 -7.03 13.32 1.67
CA GLY A 156 -6.12 12.58 2.54
C GLY A 156 -5.06 11.76 1.80
N TYR A 157 -5.16 11.65 0.47
CA TYR A 157 -4.13 11.00 -0.33
C TYR A 157 -2.86 11.86 -0.43
N MET A 158 -1.73 11.21 -0.64
CA MET A 158 -0.50 11.84 -1.07
C MET A 158 -0.12 11.31 -2.45
N VAL A 159 0.30 12.21 -3.33
CA VAL A 159 0.81 11.87 -4.66
C VAL A 159 2.10 12.63 -4.90
N PHE A 160 3.02 12.02 -5.64
CA PHE A 160 4.28 12.63 -6.04
C PHE A 160 4.16 13.25 -7.43
N ARG A 161 5.07 14.15 -7.78
CA ARG A 161 5.02 14.87 -9.07
C ARG A 161 4.98 13.93 -10.26
N ASP A 162 5.74 12.84 -10.21
CA ASP A 162 5.82 11.82 -11.27
C ASP A 162 4.50 11.08 -11.49
N PHE A 163 3.57 11.13 -10.52
CA PHE A 163 2.22 10.60 -10.68
C PHE A 163 1.48 11.24 -11.87
N PHE A 164 1.76 12.51 -12.15
CA PHE A 164 1.09 13.29 -13.21
C PHE A 164 1.83 13.25 -14.56
N GLN A 165 3.01 12.64 -14.62
CA GLN A 165 3.78 12.56 -15.86
C GLN A 165 3.23 11.43 -16.73
N GLU A 166 2.95 11.73 -18.00
CA GLU A 166 2.45 10.77 -18.99
C GLU A 166 3.44 9.66 -19.33
#